data_AF-A0A3L9H651-F1
#
_entry.id   AF-A0A3L9H651-F1
#
_cell.length_a   1.000
_cell.length_b   1.000
_cell.length_c   1.000
_cell.angle_alpha   90.00
_cell.angle_beta   90.00
_cell.angle_gamma   90.00
#
_symmetry.space_group_name_H-M   'P 1'
#
loop_
_entity.id
_entity.type
_entity.pdbx_description
1 polymer ?
#
loop_
_entity_poly.entity_id
_entity_poly.type
_entity_poly.pdbx_seq_one_letter_code
_entity_poly.pdbx_strand_id
1 'polypeptide(L)'
;MPDHSLFRLRILPWCIALAMSGSYSSVWAEDDIQFDSRFLELKGDTKIDLKRFSSQGYVEPGKYNLQVQLNKQPLAEEYDIYWYAGEDD
;
A
#
# COMPACT_ATOMS: atom_id res chain seq x y z
N MET A 1 -45.71 17.04 -36.62
CA MET A 1 -44.40 16.41 -36.38
C MET A 1 -43.89 16.92 -35.05
N PRO A 2 -43.72 16.11 -34.00
CA PRO A 2 -43.30 16.64 -32.70
C PRO A 2 -41.78 16.83 -32.64
N ASP A 3 -41.38 17.90 -31.96
CA ASP A 3 -40.02 18.44 -31.84
C ASP A 3 -39.06 17.50 -31.08
N HIS A 4 -38.34 16.66 -31.83
CA HIS A 4 -37.38 15.67 -31.33
C HIS A 4 -36.07 16.28 -30.80
N SER A 5 -35.84 17.59 -31.01
CA SER A 5 -34.62 18.30 -30.60
C SER A 5 -34.57 18.61 -29.09
N LEU A 6 -35.71 19.03 -28.52
CA LEU A 6 -35.81 19.36 -27.09
C LEU A 6 -35.75 18.11 -26.19
N PHE A 7 -36.25 16.97 -26.69
CA PHE A 7 -36.14 15.67 -26.02
C PHE A 7 -34.68 15.21 -25.93
N ARG A 8 -33.90 15.32 -27.02
CA ARG A 8 -32.48 14.94 -27.03
C ARG A 8 -31.64 15.76 -26.05
N LEU A 9 -31.92 17.07 -25.91
CA LEU A 9 -31.18 17.92 -24.98
C LEU A 9 -31.51 17.64 -23.51
N ARG A 10 -32.75 17.25 -23.19
CA ARG A 10 -33.19 16.96 -21.81
C ARG A 10 -32.72 15.57 -21.33
N ILE A 11 -32.61 14.61 -22.23
CA ILE A 11 -32.18 13.24 -21.89
C ILE A 11 -30.66 13.17 -21.65
N LEU A 12 -29.88 13.99 -22.37
CA LEU A 12 -28.43 14.05 -22.26
C LEU A 12 -27.91 14.23 -20.81
N PRO A 13 -28.36 15.22 -20.02
CA PRO A 13 -27.89 15.39 -18.64
C PRO A 13 -28.30 14.24 -17.72
N TRP A 14 -29.44 13.59 -17.97
CA TRP A 14 -29.84 12.40 -17.22
C TRP A 14 -28.97 11.19 -17.55
N CYS A 15 -28.59 10.99 -18.82
CA CYS A 15 -27.65 9.94 -19.21
C CYS A 15 -26.27 10.16 -18.58
N ILE A 16 -25.80 11.40 -18.52
CA ILE A 16 -24.50 11.74 -17.89
C ILE A 16 -24.55 11.51 -16.37
N ALA A 17 -25.64 11.91 -15.71
CA ALA A 17 -25.84 11.66 -14.29
C ALA A 17 -25.93 10.15 -13.96
N LEU A 18 -26.63 9.38 -14.79
CA LEU A 18 -26.69 7.91 -14.67
C LEU A 18 -25.33 7.25 -14.87
N ALA A 19 -24.54 7.71 -15.85
CA ALA A 19 -23.19 7.21 -16.09
C ALA A 19 -22.23 7.49 -14.92
N MET A 20 -22.34 8.67 -14.27
CA MET A 20 -21.54 9.00 -13.08
C MET A 20 -22.05 8.33 -11.80
N SER A 21 -23.33 7.95 -11.73
CA SER A 21 -23.87 7.13 -10.62
C SER A 21 -23.51 5.65 -10.72
N GLY A 22 -22.91 5.23 -11.84
CA GLY A 22 -22.29 3.92 -11.98
C GLY A 22 -21.25 3.76 -10.88
N SER A 23 -21.49 2.77 -10.03
CA SER A 23 -20.73 2.45 -8.83
C SER A 23 -19.25 2.73 -9.02
N TYR A 24 -18.69 3.57 -8.15
CA TYR A 24 -17.26 3.55 -7.90
C TYR A 24 -16.94 2.13 -7.39
N SER A 25 -16.61 1.22 -8.30
CA SER A 25 -15.84 0.05 -7.94
C SER A 25 -14.56 0.64 -7.36
N SER A 26 -14.48 0.67 -6.04
CA SER A 26 -13.23 0.88 -5.36
C SER A 26 -12.31 -0.20 -5.92
N VAL A 27 -11.40 0.20 -6.80
CA VAL A 27 -10.33 -0.69 -7.24
C VAL A 27 -9.43 -0.76 -6.02
N TRP A 28 -9.69 -1.74 -5.16
CA TRP A 28 -8.78 -2.07 -4.07
C TRP A 28 -7.47 -2.43 -4.76
N ALA A 29 -6.37 -1.81 -4.33
CA ALA A 29 -5.07 -2.33 -4.70
C ALA A 29 -5.04 -3.81 -4.29
N GLU A 30 -4.41 -4.68 -5.07
CA GLU A 30 -4.13 -6.04 -4.59
C GLU A 30 -3.39 -5.89 -3.26
N ASP A 31 -4.04 -6.28 -2.16
CA ASP A 31 -3.56 -6.10 -0.78
C ASP A 31 -2.28 -6.90 -0.47
N ASP A 32 -1.76 -7.68 -1.43
CA ASP A 32 -0.67 -8.62 -1.23
C ASP A 32 0.57 -8.20 -2.04
N ILE A 33 1.51 -7.52 -1.36
CA ILE A 33 2.83 -7.21 -1.93
C ILE A 33 3.64 -8.51 -1.96
N GLN A 34 3.94 -9.07 -3.13
CA GLN A 34 4.69 -10.31 -3.24
C GLN A 34 6.17 -10.07 -3.58
N PHE A 35 7.06 -10.67 -2.80
CA PHE A 35 8.51 -10.63 -3.02
C PHE A 35 9.01 -11.96 -3.56
N ASP A 36 9.78 -11.90 -4.65
CA ASP A 36 10.37 -13.08 -5.26
C ASP A 36 11.78 -13.32 -4.71
N SER A 37 11.98 -14.50 -4.11
CA SER A 37 13.26 -14.90 -3.52
C SER A 37 14.38 -15.09 -4.53
N ARG A 38 14.08 -15.16 -5.83
CA ARG A 38 15.09 -15.29 -6.89
C ARG A 38 15.98 -14.06 -7.05
N PHE A 39 15.52 -12.89 -6.58
CA PHE A 39 16.33 -11.67 -6.58
C PHE A 39 17.26 -11.56 -5.36
N LEU A 40 17.10 -12.43 -4.37
CA LEU A 40 17.93 -12.48 -3.19
C LEU A 40 19.00 -13.57 -3.37
N GLU A 41 20.28 -13.18 -3.33
CA GLU A 41 21.38 -14.13 -3.41
C GLU A 41 21.51 -14.88 -2.07
N LEU A 42 20.75 -15.97 -1.95
CA LEU A 42 20.79 -16.84 -0.78
C LEU A 42 22.08 -17.67 -0.83
N LYS A 43 22.94 -17.51 0.17
CA LYS A 43 24.10 -18.39 0.36
C LYS A 43 23.61 -19.73 0.94
N GLY A 44 23.84 -20.83 0.22
CA GLY A 44 23.52 -22.19 0.67
C GLY A 44 22.02 -22.52 0.68
N ASP A 45 21.56 -23.34 1.64
CA ASP A 45 20.16 -23.77 1.81
C ASP A 45 19.34 -22.80 2.70
N THR A 46 19.71 -21.52 2.73
CA THR A 46 19.07 -20.53 3.61
C THR A 46 17.68 -20.20 3.06
N LYS A 47 16.62 -20.72 3.68
CA LYS A 47 15.24 -20.40 3.33
C LYS A 47 14.77 -19.19 4.14
N ILE A 48 14.62 -18.05 3.48
CA ILE A 48 14.09 -16.82 4.09
C ILE A 48 12.62 -16.71 3.68
N ASP A 49 11.72 -16.55 4.66
CA ASP A 49 10.32 -16.28 4.41
C ASP A 49 10.12 -14.79 4.12
N LEU A 50 9.98 -14.45 2.84
CA LEU A 50 9.81 -13.07 2.41
C LEU A 50 8.38 -12.53 2.64
N LYS A 51 7.42 -13.41 2.98
CA LYS A 51 6.03 -13.01 3.21
C LYS A 51 5.88 -12.02 4.37
N ARG A 52 6.79 -12.08 5.35
CA ARG A 52 6.78 -11.14 6.49
C ARG A 52 7.04 -9.70 6.04
N PHE A 53 7.88 -9.51 5.02
CA PHE A 53 8.17 -8.19 4.45
C PHE A 53 7.03 -7.62 3.61
N SER A 54 6.03 -8.44 3.25
CA SER A 54 4.80 -7.99 2.59
C SER A 54 3.92 -7.14 3.49
N SER A 55 4.07 -7.26 4.82
CA SER A 55 3.30 -6.49 5.79
C SER A 55 3.84 -5.06 5.93
N GLN A 56 2.96 -4.07 5.77
CA GLN A 56 3.33 -2.67 5.91
C GLN A 56 3.79 -2.38 7.35
N GLY A 57 5.01 -1.87 7.50
CA GLY A 57 5.58 -1.52 8.80
C GLY A 57 6.26 -2.68 9.52
N TYR A 58 6.32 -3.88 8.90
CA TYR A 58 7.14 -4.97 9.43
C TYR A 58 8.63 -4.61 9.35
N VAL A 59 9.34 -4.88 10.44
CA VAL A 59 10.80 -4.75 10.55
C VAL A 59 11.33 -6.05 11.16
N GLU A 60 12.30 -6.66 10.49
CA GLU A 60 12.90 -7.90 10.97
C GLU A 60 13.57 -7.69 12.34
N PRO A 61 13.40 -8.59 13.32
CA PRO A 61 14.12 -8.49 14.59
C PRO A 61 15.63 -8.48 14.39
N GLY A 62 16.32 -7.55 15.03
CA GLY A 62 17.74 -7.37 14.79
C GLY A 62 18.31 -6.09 15.40
N LYS A 63 19.61 -5.89 15.16
CA LYS A 63 20.32 -4.68 15.58
C LYS A 63 20.34 -3.68 14.43
N TYR A 64 19.79 -2.50 14.67
CA TYR A 64 19.75 -1.41 13.71
C TYR A 64 20.49 -0.20 14.25
N ASN A 65 21.26 0.45 13.39
CA ASN A 65 21.84 1.74 13.68
C ASN A 65 20.87 2.81 13.13
N LEU A 66 20.25 3.58 14.02
CA LEU A 66 19.14 4.49 13.67
C LEU A 66 19.33 5.87 14.32
N GLN A 67 18.96 6.92 13.59
CA GLN A 67 18.80 8.25 14.15
C GLN A 67 17.43 8.37 14.84
N VAL A 68 17.45 8.63 16.14
CA VAL A 68 16.22 8.79 16.92
C VAL A 68 15.70 10.22 16.79
N GLN A 69 14.39 10.37 16.59
CA GLN A 69 13.72 11.68 16.59
C GLN A 69 12.77 11.80 17.77
N LEU A 70 12.93 12.86 18.57
CA LEU A 70 12.03 13.20 19.66
C LEU A 70 11.27 14.47 19.28
N ASN A 71 9.93 14.43 19.28
CA ASN A 71 9.10 15.59 18.89
C ASN A 71 9.48 16.18 17.52
N LYS A 72 9.83 15.32 16.55
CA LYS A 72 10.32 15.71 15.20
C LYS A 72 11.68 16.42 15.20
N GLN A 73 12.42 16.38 16.31
CA GLN A 73 13.79 16.87 16.39
C GLN A 73 14.74 15.67 16.38
N PRO A 74 15.65 15.55 15.40
CA PRO A 74 16.63 14.49 15.38
C PRO A 74 17.66 14.67 16.50
N LEU A 75 18.00 13.58 17.18
CA LEU A 75 19.19 13.52 18.01
C LEU A 75 20.43 13.57 17.12
N ALA A 76 21.50 14.17 17.63
CA ALA A 76 22.73 14.40 16.87
C ALA A 76 23.47 13.11 16.53
N GLU A 77 23.26 12.05 17.31
CA GLU A 77 23.97 10.79 17.20
C GLU A 77 23.05 9.68 16.67
N GLU A 78 23.67 8.69 16.01
CA GLU A 78 23.03 7.44 15.66
C GLU A 78 23.17 6.44 16.82
N TYR A 79 22.10 5.72 17.11
CA TYR A 79 22.06 4.77 18.21
C TYR A 79 21.89 3.36 17.69
N ASP A 80 22.58 2.43 18.34
CA ASP A 80 22.38 1.01 18.14
C ASP A 80 21.13 0.54 18.91
N ILE A 81 20.06 0.28 18.17
CA ILE A 81 18.75 -0.13 18.70
C ILE A 81 18.50 -1.60 18.37
N TYR A 82 18.11 -2.37 19.38
CA TYR A 82 17.66 -3.74 19.20
C TYR A 82 16.14 -3.76 19.00
N TRP A 83 15.71 -4.27 17.85
CA TRP A 83 14.31 -4.52 17.51
C TRP A 83 13.97 -5.97 17.82
N TYR A 84 12.88 -6.19 18.54
CA TYR A 84 12.40 -7.52 18.95
C TYR A 84 11.07 -7.81 18.28
N ALA A 85 10.79 -9.08 17.97
CA ALA A 85 9.48 -9.49 17.49
C ALA A 85 8.42 -9.23 18.58
N GLY A 86 7.23 -8.77 18.20
CA GLY A 86 6.09 -8.75 19.10
C GLY A 86 5.70 -10.18 19.47
N GLU A 87 5.14 -10.39 20.67
CA GLU A 87 4.69 -11.72 21.12
C GLU A 87 3.51 -12.27 20.27
N ASP A 88 2.87 -11.42 19.46
CA ASP A 88 1.72 -11.73 18.59
C ASP A 88 2.03 -11.69 17.07
N ASP A 89 3.31 -11.55 16.66
CA ASP A 89 3.74 -11.53 15.24
C ASP A 89 4.04 -12.92 14.64
#